data_AF-A0A2H6EQ12-F1
#
_entry.id   AF-A0A2H6EQ12-F1
#
_cell.length_a   1.000
_cell.length_b   1.000
_cell.length_c   1.000
_cell.angle_alpha   90.00
_cell.angle_beta   90.00
_cell.angle_gamma   90.00
#
_symmetry.space_group_name_H-M   'P 1'
#
loop_
_entity.id
_entity.type
_entity.pdbx_description
1 polymer ?
#
loop_
_entity_poly.entity_id
_entity_poly.type
_entity_poly.pdbx_seq_one_letter_code
_entity_poly.pdbx_strand_id
1 'polypeptide(L)' 'MKTNNNISDRNRFKEMTPEKKLELSLRLYYSARELKEASLRTFHPDWDDEKIEEEVRRVFLYARS' A
#
# COMPACT_ATOMS: atom_id res chain seq x y z
N MET A 1 29.07 0.78 22.73
CA MET A 1 28.40 -0.47 23.17
C MET A 1 27.11 -0.62 22.38
N LYS A 2 26.96 -1.76 21.68
CA LYS A 2 25.78 -2.45 21.10
C LYS A 2 24.45 -1.65 20.94
N THR A 3 23.73 -1.72 19.82
CA THR A 3 23.33 -2.95 19.11
C THR A 3 23.14 -2.76 17.60
N ASN A 4 23.77 -3.66 16.83
CA ASN A 4 23.34 -4.04 15.49
C ASN A 4 21.93 -4.65 15.59
N ASN A 5 20.88 -3.90 15.29
CA ASN A 5 19.55 -4.47 15.10
C ASN A 5 19.30 -4.73 13.62
N ASN A 6 20.09 -5.67 13.09
CA ASN A 6 19.77 -6.35 11.84
C ASN A 6 18.75 -7.47 12.13
N ILE A 7 17.68 -7.14 12.86
CA ILE A 7 16.53 -8.03 13.03
C ILE A 7 15.76 -7.89 11.73
N SER A 8 15.90 -8.88 10.85
CA SER A 8 15.12 -8.98 9.61
C SER A 8 13.66 -8.59 9.89
N ASP A 9 13.12 -7.59 9.19
CA ASP A 9 11.72 -7.11 9.36
C ASP A 9 10.71 -8.27 9.29
N ARG A 10 11.09 -9.36 8.63
CA ARG A 10 10.36 -10.62 8.54
C ARG A 10 10.07 -11.28 9.89
N ASN A 11 10.98 -11.21 10.86
CA ASN A 11 10.75 -11.74 12.20
C ASN A 11 9.88 -10.80 13.04
N ARG A 12 10.04 -9.48 12.87
CA ARG A 12 9.23 -8.47 13.57
C ARG A 12 7.76 -8.59 13.22
N PHE A 13 7.42 -8.79 11.94
CA PHE A 13 6.04 -8.99 11.55
C PHE A 13 5.45 -10.26 12.18
N LYS A 14 6.20 -11.37 12.24
CA LYS A 14 5.70 -12.62 12.86
C LYS A 14 5.37 -12.44 14.34
N GLU A 15 6.19 -11.68 15.05
CA GLU A 15 6.07 -11.38 16.48
C GLU A 15 4.99 -10.34 16.82
N MET A 16 4.45 -9.61 15.83
CA MET A 16 3.35 -8.67 16.06
C MET A 16 2.06 -9.38 16.50
N THR A 17 1.32 -8.71 17.39
CA THR A 17 -0.05 -9.12 17.71
C THR A 17 -0.95 -9.05 16.47
N PRO A 18 -2.05 -9.81 16.41
CA PRO A 18 -3.00 -9.75 15.31
C PRO A 18 -3.51 -8.33 15.02
N GLU A 19 -3.79 -7.55 16.07
CA GLU A 19 -4.27 -6.17 15.96
C GLU A 19 -3.23 -5.28 15.27
N LYS A 20 -1.95 -5.43 15.65
CA LYS A 20 -0.87 -4.65 15.05
C LYS A 20 -0.63 -5.03 13.59
N LYS A 21 -0.76 -6.31 13.25
CA LYS A 21 -0.72 -6.80 11.87
C LYS A 21 -1.83 -6.18 11.04
N LEU A 22 -3.06 -6.17 11.55
CA LEU A 22 -4.20 -5.55 10.87
C LEU A 22 -3.98 -4.05 10.65
N GLU A 23 -3.56 -3.33 11.69
CA GLU A 23 -3.27 -1.89 11.62
C GLU A 23 -2.19 -1.57 10.57
N LEU A 24 -1.14 -2.39 10.47
CA LEU A 24 -0.08 -2.22 9.48
C LEU A 24 -0.57 -2.54 8.07
N SER A 25 -1.32 -3.63 7.90
CA SER A 25 -1.90 -4.02 6.61
C SER A 25 -2.86 -2.95 6.07
N LEU A 26 -3.69 -2.35 6.93
CA LEU A 26 -4.59 -1.26 6.54
C LEU A 26 -3.81 -0.02 6.10
N ARG A 27 -2.77 0.36 6.83
CA ARG A 27 -1.90 1.47 6.42
C ARG A 27 -1.25 1.21 5.06
N LEU A 28 -0.69 0.02 4.86
CA LEU A 28 -0.11 -0.37 3.58
C LEU A 28 -1.15 -0.33 2.45
N TYR A 29 -2.37 -0.80 2.73
CA TYR A 29 -3.47 -0.78 1.77
C TYR A 29 -3.80 0.64 1.29
N TYR A 30 -3.96 1.61 2.21
CA TYR A 30 -4.24 2.99 1.84
C TYR A 30 -3.07 3.66 1.11
N SER A 31 -1.84 3.49 1.61
CA SER A 31 -0.66 4.06 0.94
C SER A 31 -0.43 3.49 -0.46
N ALA A 32 -0.75 2.22 -0.70
CA ALA A 32 -0.70 1.64 -2.04
C ALA A 32 -1.73 2.28 -2.99
N ARG A 33 -2.92 2.63 -2.49
CA ARG A 33 -3.95 3.32 -3.28
C ARG A 33 -3.53 4.74 -3.64
N GLU A 34 -2.97 5.49 -2.67
CA GLU A 34 -2.44 6.84 -2.89
C GLU A 34 -1.33 6.83 -3.96
N LEU A 35 -0.39 5.87 -3.87
CA LEU A 35 0.67 5.72 -4.86
C LEU A 35 0.09 5.40 -6.24
N LYS A 36 -0.94 4.54 -6.31
CA LYS A 36 -1.58 4.19 -7.57
C LYS A 36 -2.28 5.40 -8.18
N GLU A 37 -3.00 6.18 -7.38
CA GLU A 37 -3.64 7.41 -7.82
C GLU A 37 -2.61 8.37 -8.43
N ALA A 38 -1.52 8.66 -7.72
CA ALA A 38 -0.46 9.54 -8.20
C ALA A 38 0.16 9.03 -9.52
N SER A 39 0.33 7.71 -9.64
CA SER A 39 0.82 7.10 -10.89
C SER A 39 -0.16 7.31 -12.04
N LEU A 40 -1.46 7.11 -11.83
CA LEU A 40 -2.48 7.29 -12.87
C LEU A 40 -2.54 8.75 -13.32
N ARG A 41 -2.49 9.70 -12.40
CA ARG A 41 -2.43 11.13 -12.73
C ARG A 41 -1.20 11.50 -13.55
N THR A 42 -0.08 10.82 -13.31
CA THR A 42 1.17 11.03 -14.07
C THR A 42 1.06 10.48 -15.49
N PHE A 43 0.46 9.30 -15.68
CA PHE A 43 0.34 8.65 -16.99
C PHE A 43 -0.88 9.09 -17.81
N HIS A 44 -1.91 9.61 -17.14
CA HIS A 44 -3.18 10.05 -17.73
C HIS A 44 -3.51 11.48 -17.27
N PRO A 45 -2.75 12.50 -17.72
CA PRO A 45 -2.95 13.89 -17.31
C PRO A 45 -4.27 14.49 -17.84
N ASP A 46 -4.93 13.83 -18.79
CA ASP A 46 -6.20 14.20 -19.40
C ASP A 46 -7.42 13.67 -18.62
N TRP A 47 -7.22 12.77 -17.66
CA TRP A 47 -8.32 12.21 -16.87
C TRP A 47 -8.72 13.14 -15.73
N ASP A 48 -10.02 13.21 -15.49
CA ASP A 48 -10.57 13.87 -14.31
C ASP A 48 -10.47 13.00 -13.05
N ASP A 49 -10.76 13.62 -11.89
CA ASP A 49 -10.65 12.97 -10.59
C ASP A 49 -11.57 11.74 -10.46
N GLU A 50 -12.78 11.82 -11.02
CA GLU A 50 -13.75 10.72 -10.98
C GLU A 50 -13.20 9.51 -11.74
N LYS A 51 -12.64 9.73 -12.94
CA LYS A 51 -12.06 8.67 -13.75
C LYS A 51 -10.86 8.02 -13.08
N ILE A 52 -10.01 8.82 -12.43
CA ILE A 52 -8.88 8.33 -11.66
C ILE A 52 -9.37 7.46 -10.48
N GLU A 53 -10.37 7.90 -9.73
CA GLU A 53 -10.91 7.14 -8.59
C GLU A 53 -11.52 5.80 -9.03
N GLU A 54 -12.30 5.81 -10.11
CA GLU A 54 -12.86 4.60 -10.72
C GLU A 54 -11.78 3.60 -11.10
N GLU A 55 -10.70 4.08 -11.71
CA GLU A 55 -9.62 3.21 -12.18
C GLU A 55 -8.80 2.64 -11.00
N VAL A 56 -8.52 3.43 -9.97
CA VAL A 56 -7.91 2.92 -8.73
C VAL A 56 -8.79 1.80 -8.14
N ARG A 57 -10.11 2.02 -8.09
CA ARG A 57 -11.07 1.02 -7.61
C ARG A 57 -11.03 -0.25 -8.47
N ARG A 58 -11.04 -0.11 -9.80
CA ARG A 58 -10.97 -1.23 -10.75
C ARG A 58 -9.70 -2.05 -10.55
N VAL A 59 -8.53 -1.41 -10.45
CA VAL A 59 -7.25 -2.11 -10.27
C VAL A 59 -7.25 -2.93 -8.98
N PHE A 60 -7.68 -2.34 -7.85
CA PHE A 60 -7.66 -3.05 -6.57
C PHE A 60 -8.71 -4.15 -6.44
N LEU A 61 -9.75 -4.16 -7.28
CA LEU A 61 -10.77 -5.22 -7.30
C LEU A 61 -10.46 -6.33 -8.31
N TYR A 62 -9.90 -5.99 -9.47
CA TYR A 62 -9.89 -6.91 -10.62
C TYR A 62 -8.52 -7.15 -11.25
N ALA A 63 -7.47 -6.40 -10.87
CA ALA A 63 -6.15 -6.66 -11.43
C ALA A 63 -5.67 -8.05 -11.01
N ARG A 64 -5.17 -8.81 -11.99
CA ARG A 64 -4.57 -10.13 -11.81
C ARG A 64 -3.06 -9.99 -11.94
N SER A 65 -2.31 -10.81 -11.18
CA SER A 65 -0.85 -10.93 -11.25
C SER A 65 -0.39 -11.56 -12.56
#